data_AF-A0AAW2LGZ5-F1
#
_entry.id   AF-A0AAW2LGZ5-F1
#
_cell.length_a   1.000
_cell.length_b   1.000
_cell.length_c   1.000
_cell.angle_alpha   90.00
_cell.angle_beta   90.00
_cell.angle_gamma   90.00
#
_symmetry.space_group_name_H-M   'P 1'
#
loop_
_entity.id
_entity.type
_entity.pdbx_description
1 polymer ?
#
loop_
_entity_poly.entity_id
_entity_poly.type
_entity_poly.pdbx_seq_one_letter_code
_entity_poly.pdbx_strand_id
1 'polypeptide(L)'
;MASSKSQTTKLPIILTFVSFLLILSSSTTPVCSKPLVSTDGSGSRLPANQTFRPSHELHKLKRIRSYLRKINKPAVKTIQSPDGDIIDCVQSHLQPAFDHPQLKGRKPLEPPERPKGHDSVESIVETLQSWTDAGESCPEEQFQ
;
A
#
# COMPACT_ATOMS: atom_id res chain seq x y z
N MET A 1 -52.05 34.11 36.50
CA MET A 1 -50.74 34.33 35.88
C MET A 1 -49.95 33.01 35.90
N ALA A 2 -49.39 32.65 34.74
CA ALA A 2 -48.29 31.70 34.43
C ALA A 2 -48.23 30.34 35.19
N SER A 3 -48.50 29.21 34.52
CA SER A 3 -47.61 28.48 33.56
C SER A 3 -46.61 27.55 34.27
N SER A 4 -47.03 26.29 34.45
CA SER A 4 -46.17 25.18 34.87
C SER A 4 -45.35 24.68 33.69
N LYS A 5 -44.04 24.57 33.89
CA LYS A 5 -43.07 24.04 32.91
C LYS A 5 -43.32 22.55 32.66
N SER A 6 -43.59 22.22 31.39
CA SER A 6 -43.71 20.85 30.89
C SER A 6 -42.32 20.19 30.80
N GLN A 7 -42.18 19.02 31.41
CA GLN A 7 -40.96 18.21 31.35
C GLN A 7 -40.76 17.65 29.94
N THR A 8 -39.57 17.88 29.41
CA THR A 8 -39.17 17.55 28.05
C THR A 8 -38.88 16.05 27.89
N THR A 9 -39.67 15.40 27.04
CA THR A 9 -39.59 14.00 26.63
C THR A 9 -38.41 13.79 25.65
N LYS A 10 -37.18 13.63 26.16
CA LYS A 10 -36.00 13.28 25.31
C LYS A 10 -35.70 11.77 25.21
N LEU A 11 -36.36 10.94 26.02
CA LEU A 11 -36.22 9.49 26.00
C LEU A 11 -36.86 8.74 24.80
N PRO A 12 -37.96 9.21 24.14
CA PRO A 12 -38.58 8.43 23.06
C PRO A 12 -37.75 8.40 21.77
N ILE A 13 -36.94 9.43 21.51
CA ILE A 13 -36.17 9.56 20.26
C ILE A 13 -35.00 8.57 20.20
N ILE A 14 -34.32 8.34 21.34
CA ILE A 14 -33.17 7.43 21.37
C ILE A 14 -33.65 5.99 21.13
N LEU A 15 -34.79 5.61 21.74
CA LEU A 15 -35.37 4.29 21.58
C LEU A 15 -35.82 4.02 20.13
N THR A 16 -36.35 5.03 19.44
CA THR A 16 -36.72 4.88 18.03
C THR A 16 -35.50 4.73 17.13
N PHE A 17 -34.42 5.47 17.37
CA PHE A 17 -33.16 5.33 16.63
C PHE A 17 -32.52 3.95 16.83
N VAL A 18 -32.45 3.46 18.07
CA VAL A 18 -31.88 2.13 18.36
C VAL A 18 -32.72 1.02 17.73
N SER A 19 -34.05 1.11 17.80
CA SER A 19 -34.95 0.16 17.14
C SER A 19 -34.78 0.16 15.62
N PHE A 20 -34.69 1.34 15.00
CA PHE A 20 -34.47 1.47 13.57
C PHE A 20 -33.14 0.85 13.11
N LEU A 21 -32.05 1.06 13.87
CA LEU A 21 -30.74 0.48 13.56
C LEU A 21 -30.74 -1.06 13.70
N LEU A 22 -31.46 -1.61 14.68
CA LEU A 22 -31.61 -3.07 14.85
C LEU A 22 -32.42 -3.71 13.72
N ILE A 23 -33.46 -3.04 13.22
CA ILE A 23 -34.26 -3.52 12.09
C ILE A 23 -33.43 -3.52 10.80
N LEU A 24 -32.67 -2.44 10.55
CA LEU A 24 -31.86 -2.29 9.34
C LEU A 24 -30.71 -3.31 9.26
N SER A 25 -30.14 -3.68 10.42
CA SER A 25 -29.10 -4.71 10.51
C SER A 25 -29.65 -6.14 10.36
N SER A 26 -30.90 -6.37 10.76
CA SER A 26 -31.57 -7.67 10.63
C SER A 26 -32.11 -7.96 9.23
N SER A 27 -32.29 -6.93 8.38
CA SER A 27 -32.85 -7.07 7.03
C SER A 27 -31.83 -7.37 5.92
N THR A 28 -30.61 -7.79 6.25
CA THR A 28 -29.65 -8.24 5.23
C THR A 28 -30.10 -9.59 4.69
N THR A 29 -30.92 -9.58 3.63
CA THR A 29 -31.18 -10.79 2.87
C THR A 29 -29.88 -11.20 2.17
N PRO A 30 -29.44 -12.46 2.26
CA PRO A 30 -28.37 -12.92 1.39
C PRO A 30 -28.88 -12.80 -0.05
N VAL A 31 -28.15 -12.09 -0.89
CA VAL A 31 -28.40 -12.03 -2.33
C VAL A 31 -28.23 -13.44 -2.88
N CYS A 32 -29.35 -14.15 -3.03
CA CYS A 32 -29.37 -15.51 -3.56
C CYS A 32 -29.71 -15.41 -5.04
N SER A 33 -28.66 -15.39 -5.88
CA SER A 33 -28.79 -15.40 -7.34
C SER A 33 -29.35 -16.75 -7.78
N LYS A 34 -30.56 -16.77 -8.35
CA LYS A 34 -31.14 -17.98 -8.97
C LYS A 34 -30.42 -18.27 -10.29
N PRO A 35 -29.93 -19.49 -10.55
CA PRO A 35 -29.37 -19.82 -11.84
C PRO A 35 -30.50 -20.05 -12.86
N LEU A 36 -30.40 -19.36 -14.00
CA LEU A 36 -31.19 -19.65 -15.19
C LEU A 36 -30.66 -20.96 -15.80
N VAL A 37 -31.50 -21.99 -15.84
CA VAL A 37 -31.24 -23.20 -16.61
C VAL A 37 -31.40 -22.85 -18.08
N SER A 38 -30.30 -22.91 -18.83
CA SER A 38 -30.34 -23.00 -20.29
C SER A 38 -29.82 -24.38 -20.66
N THR A 39 -30.74 -25.23 -21.08
CA THR A 39 -30.49 -26.52 -21.71
C THR A 39 -29.84 -26.25 -23.07
N ASP A 40 -28.62 -26.74 -23.29
CA ASP A 40 -28.26 -27.51 -24.49
C ASP A 40 -26.78 -27.94 -24.50
N GLY A 41 -26.58 -29.25 -24.68
CA GLY A 41 -25.53 -29.87 -25.49
C GLY A 41 -24.04 -29.63 -25.20
N SER A 42 -23.38 -30.67 -24.66
CA SER A 42 -21.97 -31.05 -24.90
C SER A 42 -20.86 -30.36 -24.09
N GLY A 43 -20.13 -31.18 -23.32
CA GLY A 43 -18.81 -30.88 -22.76
C GLY A 43 -18.82 -30.15 -21.43
N SER A 44 -18.65 -30.89 -20.33
CA SER A 44 -18.60 -30.38 -18.95
C SER A 44 -17.48 -29.35 -18.71
N ARG A 45 -17.73 -28.08 -19.03
CA ARG A 45 -17.20 -26.95 -18.27
C ARG A 45 -18.35 -26.38 -17.46
N LEU A 46 -18.47 -26.87 -16.23
CA LEU A 46 -19.29 -26.21 -15.22
C LEU A 46 -18.92 -24.72 -15.23
N PRO A 47 -19.89 -23.79 -15.24
CA PRO A 47 -19.57 -22.38 -15.13
C PRO A 47 -18.81 -22.21 -13.80
N ALA A 48 -17.55 -21.84 -13.91
CA ALA A 48 -16.69 -21.61 -12.77
C ALA A 48 -17.22 -20.37 -12.03
N ASN A 49 -18.22 -20.60 -11.17
CA ASN A 49 -18.63 -19.67 -10.15
C ASN A 49 -17.36 -19.23 -9.43
N GLN A 50 -17.16 -17.93 -9.28
CA GLN A 50 -15.96 -17.29 -8.72
C GLN A 50 -15.69 -17.79 -7.29
N THR A 51 -15.16 -19.00 -7.20
CA THR A 51 -14.95 -19.70 -5.95
C THR A 51 -13.61 -19.24 -5.44
N PHE A 52 -13.62 -18.34 -4.47
CA PHE A 52 -12.44 -18.01 -3.69
C PHE A 52 -11.76 -19.32 -3.28
N ARG A 53 -10.48 -19.50 -3.67
CA ARG A 53 -9.69 -20.71 -3.39
C ARG A 53 -8.76 -20.40 -2.22
N PRO A 54 -9.16 -20.62 -0.95
CA PRO A 54 -8.45 -20.08 0.20
C PRO A 54 -7.01 -20.60 0.29
N SER A 55 -6.80 -21.88 -0.04
CA SER A 55 -5.47 -22.48 -0.07
C SER A 55 -4.56 -21.80 -1.11
N HIS A 56 -5.05 -21.54 -2.33
CA HIS A 56 -4.27 -20.89 -3.38
C HIS A 56 -3.88 -19.46 -2.99
N GLU A 57 -4.83 -18.67 -2.49
CA GLU A 57 -4.57 -17.30 -2.05
C GLU A 57 -3.60 -17.24 -0.87
N LEU A 58 -3.70 -18.18 0.08
CA LEU A 58 -2.75 -18.31 1.18
C LEU A 58 -1.33 -18.57 0.67
N HIS A 59 -1.14 -19.50 -0.28
CA HIS A 59 0.16 -19.76 -0.89
C HIS A 59 0.72 -18.52 -1.62
N LYS A 60 -0.14 -17.81 -2.36
CA LYS A 60 0.21 -16.55 -3.03
C LYS A 60 0.67 -15.49 -2.02
N LEU A 61 -0.09 -15.27 -0.94
CA LEU A 61 0.26 -14.33 0.13
C LEU A 61 1.57 -14.71 0.84
N LYS A 62 1.82 -16.00 1.07
CA LYS A 62 3.11 -16.49 1.61
C LYS A 62 4.27 -16.13 0.69
N ARG A 63 4.12 -16.35 -0.63
CA ARG A 63 5.15 -16.01 -1.62
C ARG A 63 5.41 -14.50 -1.66
N ILE A 64 4.35 -13.68 -1.65
CA ILE A 64 4.46 -12.21 -1.60
C ILE A 64 5.19 -11.79 -0.33
N ARG A 65 4.79 -12.29 0.84
CA ARG A 65 5.43 -11.94 2.12
C ARG A 65 6.91 -12.33 2.15
N SER A 66 7.25 -13.52 1.64
CA SER A 66 8.65 -13.95 1.55
C SER A 66 9.46 -13.07 0.60
N TYR A 67 8.88 -12.65 -0.53
CA TYR A 67 9.53 -11.75 -1.47
C TYR A 67 9.73 -10.34 -0.89
N LEU A 68 8.70 -9.78 -0.25
CA LEU A 68 8.78 -8.48 0.43
C LEU A 68 9.87 -8.47 1.51
N ARG A 69 9.99 -9.54 2.32
CA ARG A 69 11.07 -9.67 3.30
C ARG A 69 12.47 -9.72 2.68
N LYS A 70 12.59 -10.13 1.41
CA LYS A 70 13.87 -10.15 0.70
C LYS A 70 14.24 -8.77 0.16
N ILE A 71 13.28 -8.07 -0.44
CA ILE A 71 13.54 -6.78 -1.10
C ILE A 71 13.52 -5.58 -0.14
N ASN A 72 12.73 -5.63 0.93
CA ASN A 72 12.65 -4.54 1.90
C ASN A 72 13.84 -4.66 2.84
N LYS A 73 14.79 -3.74 2.70
CA LYS A 73 15.97 -3.65 3.55
C LYS A 73 15.73 -2.58 4.62
N PRO A 74 16.25 -2.77 5.85
CA PRO A 74 16.06 -1.79 6.91
C PRO A 74 16.82 -0.50 6.58
N ALA A 75 16.13 0.63 6.71
CA ALA A 75 16.74 1.95 6.54
C ALA A 75 17.66 2.26 7.73
N VAL A 76 18.84 2.82 7.46
CA VAL A 76 19.73 3.40 8.47
C VAL A 76 19.41 4.88 8.73
N LYS A 77 18.80 5.54 7.74
CA LYS A 77 18.31 6.90 7.80
C LYS A 77 17.15 7.04 6.81
N THR A 78 16.14 7.81 7.15
CA THR A 78 15.04 8.16 6.25
C THR A 78 15.08 9.67 6.04
N ILE A 79 15.12 10.12 4.79
CA ILE A 79 15.09 11.52 4.39
C ILE A 79 13.69 11.79 3.84
N GLN A 80 13.03 12.82 4.35
CA GLN A 80 11.76 13.28 3.81
C GLN A 80 11.99 14.57 3.04
N SER A 81 11.62 14.57 1.77
CA SER A 81 11.79 15.73 0.91
C SER A 81 10.62 16.72 1.05
N PRO A 82 10.82 17.98 0.59
CA PRO A 82 9.76 19.00 0.64
C PRO A 82 8.51 18.64 -0.17
N ASP A 83 8.65 17.83 -1.22
CA ASP A 83 7.53 17.32 -2.05
C ASP A 83 6.85 16.08 -1.44
N GLY A 84 7.36 15.55 -0.33
CA GLY A 84 6.77 14.44 0.42
C GLY A 84 7.29 13.05 0.03
N ASP A 85 8.29 12.96 -0.85
CA ASP A 85 9.01 11.71 -1.08
C ASP A 85 9.75 11.25 0.18
N ILE A 86 9.81 9.94 0.35
CA ILE A 86 10.50 9.27 1.45
C ILE A 86 11.66 8.47 0.86
N ILE A 87 12.89 8.88 1.20
CA ILE A 87 14.13 8.24 0.75
C ILE A 87 14.73 7.48 1.92
N ASP A 88 14.68 6.15 1.85
CA ASP A 88 15.32 5.27 2.83
C ASP A 88 16.77 4.97 2.41
N CYS A 89 17.71 5.53 3.17
CA CYS A 89 19.12 5.17 3.08
C CYS A 89 19.30 3.76 3.61
N VAL A 90 19.85 2.87 2.77
CA VAL A 90 20.17 1.48 3.12
C VAL A 90 21.64 1.25 2.77
N GLN A 91 22.33 0.49 3.63
CA GLN A 91 23.75 0.15 3.41
C GLN A 91 23.94 -0.45 2.02
N SER A 92 24.95 0.02 1.30
CA SER A 92 25.25 -0.31 -0.09
C SER A 92 25.20 -1.81 -0.35
N HIS A 93 25.90 -2.61 0.46
CA HIS A 93 25.98 -4.06 0.32
C HIS A 93 24.67 -4.80 0.61
N LEU A 94 23.73 -4.15 1.29
CA LEU A 94 22.40 -4.67 1.55
C LEU A 94 21.40 -4.29 0.46
N GLN A 95 21.74 -3.35 -0.43
CA GLN A 95 20.84 -2.93 -1.51
C GLN A 95 20.43 -4.13 -2.38
N PRO A 96 19.18 -4.22 -2.87
CA PRO A 96 18.69 -5.35 -3.65
C PRO A 96 19.55 -5.71 -4.87
N ALA A 97 20.27 -4.75 -5.45
CA ALA A 97 21.21 -4.99 -6.54
C ALA A 97 22.30 -6.03 -6.17
N PHE A 98 22.76 -6.05 -4.92
CA PHE A 98 23.79 -6.97 -4.43
C PHE A 98 23.26 -8.37 -4.09
N ASP A 99 21.94 -8.61 -4.18
CA ASP A 99 21.39 -9.98 -4.17
C ASP A 99 21.77 -10.74 -5.46
N HIS A 100 22.26 -10.05 -6.50
CA HIS A 100 22.75 -10.68 -7.72
C HIS A 100 24.06 -11.44 -7.46
N PRO A 101 24.20 -12.73 -7.86
CA PRO A 101 25.37 -13.55 -7.53
C PRO A 101 26.72 -12.94 -7.95
N GLN A 102 26.74 -12.17 -9.03
CA GLN A 102 27.96 -11.52 -9.53
C GLN A 102 28.33 -10.22 -8.80
N LEU A 103 27.38 -9.63 -8.05
CA LEU A 103 27.58 -8.38 -7.32
C LEU A 103 27.76 -8.62 -5.82
N LYS A 104 27.25 -9.75 -5.30
CA LYS A 104 27.34 -10.11 -3.88
C LYS A 104 28.79 -10.09 -3.37
N GLY A 105 29.03 -9.36 -2.28
CA GLY A 105 30.34 -9.25 -1.64
C GLY A 105 31.35 -8.39 -2.40
N ARG A 106 30.93 -7.66 -3.44
CA ARG A 106 31.77 -6.69 -4.14
C ARG A 106 31.45 -5.28 -3.70
N LYS A 107 32.50 -4.50 -3.42
CA LYS A 107 32.39 -3.06 -3.22
C LYS A 107 32.09 -2.39 -4.58
N PRO A 108 31.11 -1.45 -4.65
CA PRO A 108 30.92 -0.64 -5.84
C PRO A 108 32.22 0.09 -6.22
N LEU A 109 32.50 0.19 -7.51
CA LEU A 109 33.52 1.11 -8.00
C LEU A 109 33.09 2.55 -7.72
N GLU A 110 34.06 3.48 -7.67
CA GLU A 110 33.73 4.89 -7.63
C GLU A 110 32.84 5.26 -8.82
N PRO A 111 31.71 5.95 -8.58
CA PRO A 111 30.85 6.40 -9.66
C PRO A 111 31.63 7.34 -10.60
N PRO A 112 31.43 7.25 -11.93
CA PRO A 112 31.98 8.24 -12.84
C PRO A 112 31.38 9.62 -12.54
N GLU A 113 32.12 10.68 -12.92
CA GLU A 113 31.60 12.04 -12.83
C GLU A 113 30.31 12.17 -13.62
N ARG A 114 29.28 12.77 -13.01
CA ARG A 114 28.00 12.99 -13.67
C ARG A 114 28.22 13.94 -14.85
N PRO A 115 27.79 13.59 -16.08
CA PRO A 115 27.92 14.50 -17.21
C PRO A 115 27.16 15.80 -16.94
N LYS A 116 27.78 16.93 -17.26
CA LYS A 116 27.15 18.25 -17.17
C LYS A 116 26.15 18.40 -18.31
N GLY A 117 24.93 18.84 -18.00
CA GLY A 117 23.92 19.15 -19.02
C GLY A 117 24.39 20.27 -19.95
N HIS A 118 23.81 20.37 -21.15
CA HIS A 118 24.09 21.49 -22.05
C HIS A 118 23.34 22.75 -21.57
N ASP A 119 24.06 23.86 -21.47
CA ASP A 119 23.55 25.16 -21.03
C ASP A 119 22.61 25.78 -22.08
N SER A 120 21.33 25.41 -22.09
CA SER A 120 20.31 26.13 -22.87
C SER A 120 18.99 26.24 -22.11
N VAL A 121 18.80 27.31 -21.32
CA VAL A 121 17.52 27.72 -20.68
C VAL A 121 16.88 26.66 -19.74
N GLU A 122 17.49 25.49 -19.66
CA GLU A 122 17.08 24.28 -18.94
C GLU A 122 17.69 24.24 -17.52
N SER A 123 18.19 25.37 -17.00
CA SER A 123 18.70 25.46 -15.61
C SER A 123 17.58 25.41 -14.56
N ILE A 124 16.32 25.29 -14.98
CA ILE A 124 15.17 24.99 -14.09
C ILE A 124 15.11 23.48 -13.79
N VAL A 125 15.79 22.63 -14.58
CA VAL A 125 15.70 21.17 -14.54
C VAL A 125 16.88 20.54 -13.80
N GLU A 126 17.85 21.30 -13.30
CA GLU A 126 18.93 20.72 -12.47
C GLU A 126 18.46 20.28 -11.07
N THR A 127 17.25 20.68 -10.65
CA THR A 127 16.58 20.16 -9.45
C THR A 127 15.46 19.17 -9.84
N LEU A 128 15.78 18.06 -10.50
CA LEU A 128 14.79 17.00 -10.73
C LEU A 128 14.45 16.20 -9.47
N GLN A 129 15.23 16.36 -8.40
CA GLN A 129 15.12 15.58 -7.18
C GLN A 129 15.18 16.49 -5.96
N SER A 130 14.04 17.04 -5.56
CA SER A 130 13.90 18.01 -4.45
C SER A 130 14.57 17.58 -3.14
N TRP A 131 14.79 16.28 -2.94
CA TRP A 131 15.49 15.76 -1.75
C TRP A 131 16.97 16.13 -1.67
N THR A 132 17.63 16.44 -2.79
CA THR A 132 19.05 16.86 -2.79
C THR A 132 19.23 18.27 -2.24
N ASP A 133 18.19 19.10 -2.30
CA ASP A 133 18.25 20.52 -1.88
C ASP A 133 18.10 20.69 -0.37
N ALA A 134 17.59 19.67 0.33
CA ALA A 134 17.43 19.69 1.79
C ALA A 134 18.76 19.71 2.55
N GLY A 135 19.91 19.53 1.85
CA GLY A 135 21.23 19.42 2.46
C GLY A 135 21.43 18.12 3.25
N GLU A 136 20.47 17.19 3.17
CA GLU A 136 20.55 15.88 3.78
C GLU A 136 21.19 14.87 2.82
N SER A 137 22.12 14.07 3.35
CA SER A 137 22.73 12.96 2.64
C SER A 137 22.58 11.66 3.42
N CYS A 138 22.78 10.54 2.71
CA CYS A 138 22.91 9.23 3.33
C CYS A 138 24.27 9.12 4.04
N PRO A 139 24.35 8.36 5.15
CA PRO A 139 25.62 8.11 5.82
C PRO A 139 26.62 7.41 4.88
N GLU A 140 27.89 7.77 5.01
CA GLU A 140 28.98 7.07 4.34
C GLU A 140 29.11 5.63 4.85
N GLU A 141 29.46 4.72 3.95
CA GLU A 141 29.57 3.29 4.26
C GLU A 141 30.78 3.03 5.16
N GLN A 142 30.54 2.42 6.32
CA GLN A 142 31.60 1.86 7.15
C GLN A 142 31.90 0.43 6.66
N PHE A 143 32.87 0.30 5.76
CA PHE A 143 33.40 -1.01 5.38
C PHE A 143 34.15 -1.60 6.58
N GLN A 144 33.64 -2.70 7.14
CA GLN A 144 34.33 -3.49 8.17
C GLN A 144 34.75 -4.84 7.63
#